data_AF-A2Y265-F1
#
_entry.id   AF-A2Y265-F1
#
_cell.length_a   1.000
_cell.length_b   1.000
_cell.length_c   1.000
_cell.angle_alpha   90.00
_cell.angle_beta   90.00
_cell.angle_gamma   90.00
#
_symmetry.space_group_name_H-M   'P 1'
#
loop_
_entity.id
_entity.type
_entity.pdbx_description
1 polymer ?
#
loop_
_entity_poly.entity_id
_entity_poly.type
_entity_poly.pdbx_seq_one_letter_code
_entity_poly.pdbx_strand_id
1 'polypeptide(L)'
;MVGSSAMVGWIDNQGRAYIKQYYLSNQTSSGVKVDEGKLLTTDVPSAAVLYGDNIYLVFQVKFPLHIARQSVILAFSKISPNKFHLAEHDDKTTLSFDFSSGDSVSTYYPYQLKRNHGAFAIFGWGVLVPLGAIAARYLRHKDPLWYYLHVLVQFLGYIIGFAGVVSGIALYNRTYSNFTTHRSLGISVLALGSLQVIAFFLHPNKDSQVRKCWNQYHHWLGRICIFLAAINIVLGIELSDTNISWKVIYGAIISVMIISTTFLEVMMCTKLPKEGTCNGGLQMPTHHPNS
;
A
#
# COMPACT_ATOMS: atom_id res chain seq x y z
N MET A 1 -14.71 -6.12 13.00
CA MET A 1 -14.71 -6.10 14.48
C MET A 1 -15.51 -7.29 15.01
N VAL A 2 -15.31 -8.48 14.43
CA VAL A 2 -16.13 -9.66 14.78
C VAL A 2 -15.64 -10.23 16.11
N GLY A 3 -16.56 -10.59 17.00
CA GLY A 3 -16.31 -11.11 18.34
C GLY A 3 -16.12 -10.06 19.44
N SER A 4 -16.15 -8.76 19.11
CA SER A 4 -15.95 -7.68 20.10
C SER A 4 -17.25 -7.07 20.60
N SER A 5 -17.18 -6.38 21.75
CA SER A 5 -18.22 -5.46 22.21
C SER A 5 -17.85 -4.02 21.88
N ALA A 6 -18.84 -3.19 21.55
CA ALA A 6 -18.64 -1.80 21.16
C ALA A 6 -19.56 -0.86 21.95
N MET A 7 -19.03 0.32 22.30
CA MET A 7 -19.82 1.47 22.72
C MET A 7 -20.07 2.32 21.48
N VAL A 8 -21.34 2.55 21.13
CA VAL A 8 -21.70 3.33 19.94
C VAL A 8 -22.63 4.44 20.37
N GLY A 9 -22.28 5.67 19.99
CA GLY A 9 -23.09 6.84 20.24
C GLY A 9 -23.38 7.61 18.96
N TRP A 10 -24.57 8.18 18.90
CA TRP A 10 -25.05 8.98 17.78
C TRP A 10 -26.07 10.00 18.29
N ILE A 11 -26.31 11.03 17.49
CA ILE A 11 -27.39 11.99 17.70
C ILE A 11 -28.41 11.75 16.59
N ASP A 12 -29.70 11.62 16.94
CA ASP A 12 -30.75 11.46 15.94
C ASP A 12 -31.14 12.78 15.26
N ASN A 13 -32.00 12.71 14.26
CA ASN A 13 -32.49 13.88 13.52
C ASN A 13 -33.30 14.86 14.40
N GLN A 14 -33.67 14.47 15.62
CA GLN A 14 -34.38 15.30 16.59
C GLN A 14 -33.43 15.91 17.63
N GLY A 15 -32.11 15.72 17.47
CA GLY A 15 -31.09 16.22 18.39
C GLY A 15 -30.93 15.39 19.66
N ARG A 16 -31.56 14.22 19.75
CA ARG A 16 -31.47 13.35 20.93
C ARG A 16 -30.20 12.51 20.87
N ALA A 17 -29.46 12.53 21.97
CA ALA A 17 -28.25 11.75 22.13
C ALA A 17 -28.55 10.32 22.57
N TYR A 18 -27.89 9.37 21.93
CA TYR A 18 -27.95 7.96 22.29
C TYR A 18 -26.54 7.41 22.47
N ILE A 19 -26.36 6.57 23.47
CA ILE A 19 -25.21 5.67 23.62
C ILE A 19 -25.76 4.28 23.93
N LYS A 20 -25.32 3.29 23.17
CA LYS A 20 -25.70 1.89 23.37
C LYS A 20 -24.50 0.97 23.24
N GLN A 21 -24.58 -0.15 23.95
CA GLN A 21 -23.67 -1.26 23.80
C GLN A 21 -24.12 -2.16 22.65
N TYR A 22 -23.16 -2.70 21.90
CA TYR A 22 -23.41 -3.68 20.86
C TYR A 22 -22.46 -4.86 21.00
N TYR A 23 -22.95 -6.07 20.70
CA TYR A 23 -22.12 -7.23 20.45
C TYR A 23 -22.03 -7.51 18.95
N LEU A 24 -20.81 -7.56 18.42
CA LEU A 24 -20.54 -7.67 16.99
C LEU A 24 -20.20 -9.13 16.63
N SER A 25 -21.22 -9.97 16.49
CA SER A 25 -21.04 -11.42 16.32
C SER A 25 -20.61 -11.85 14.91
N ASN A 26 -20.96 -11.08 13.86
CA ASN A 26 -20.52 -11.27 12.48
C ASN A 26 -20.65 -9.95 11.69
N GLN A 27 -20.39 -9.97 10.37
CA GLN A 27 -20.41 -8.77 9.51
C GLN A 27 -21.79 -8.41 8.93
N THR A 28 -22.84 -9.19 9.22
CA THR A 28 -24.21 -8.89 8.76
C THR A 28 -24.94 -7.99 9.75
N SER A 29 -25.96 -7.27 9.29
CA SER A 29 -26.80 -6.44 10.18
C SER A 29 -27.42 -7.24 11.33
N SER A 30 -27.87 -8.48 11.07
CA SER A 30 -28.37 -9.41 12.11
C SER A 30 -27.30 -9.85 13.12
N GLY A 31 -26.02 -9.76 12.76
CA GLY A 31 -24.91 -10.06 13.66
C GLY A 31 -24.55 -8.92 14.61
N VAL A 32 -25.10 -7.72 14.41
CA VAL A 32 -24.89 -6.52 15.23
C VAL A 32 -26.02 -6.44 16.25
N LYS A 33 -25.75 -6.93 17.45
CA LYS A 33 -26.78 -7.10 18.48
C LYS A 33 -26.79 -5.95 19.47
N VAL A 34 -27.88 -5.19 19.47
CA VAL A 34 -28.08 -4.05 20.36
C VAL A 34 -28.29 -4.51 21.80
N ASP A 35 -27.72 -3.76 22.75
CA ASP A 35 -27.80 -3.99 24.20
C ASP A 35 -27.25 -5.36 24.68
N GLU A 36 -26.57 -6.12 23.81
CA GLU A 36 -25.93 -7.40 24.13
C GLU A 36 -24.40 -7.30 24.35
N GLY A 37 -23.85 -6.08 24.40
CA GLY A 37 -22.41 -5.88 24.65
C GLY A 37 -21.97 -6.34 26.04
N LYS A 38 -20.72 -6.79 26.15
CA LYS A 38 -20.13 -7.37 27.37
C LYS A 38 -19.21 -6.41 28.12
N LEU A 39 -19.28 -5.10 27.84
CA LEU A 39 -18.47 -4.11 28.56
C LEU A 39 -19.15 -3.80 29.90
N LEU A 40 -18.40 -3.92 30.99
CA LEU A 40 -18.92 -3.63 32.32
C LEU A 40 -18.99 -2.11 32.50
N THR A 41 -20.20 -1.55 32.52
CA THR A 41 -20.41 -0.12 32.79
C THR A 41 -20.41 0.17 34.28
N THR A 42 -20.15 1.42 34.64
CA THR A 42 -20.27 1.94 36.01
C THR A 42 -21.57 2.74 36.16
N ASP A 43 -21.81 3.27 37.37
CA ASP A 43 -22.95 4.17 37.64
C ASP A 43 -22.75 5.59 37.06
N VAL A 44 -21.60 5.87 36.41
CA VAL A 44 -21.33 7.17 35.79
C VAL A 44 -22.14 7.29 34.50
N PRO A 45 -22.98 8.33 34.35
CA PRO A 45 -23.78 8.51 33.15
C PRO A 45 -22.90 8.68 31.90
N SER A 46 -23.25 7.97 30.83
CA SER A 46 -22.67 8.19 29.51
C SER A 46 -23.35 9.37 28.82
N ALA A 47 -22.60 10.16 28.06
CA ALA A 47 -23.12 11.30 27.30
C ALA A 47 -22.54 11.36 25.89
N ALA A 48 -23.37 11.72 24.92
CA ALA A 48 -22.93 12.06 23.56
C ALA A 48 -23.39 13.49 23.23
N VAL A 49 -22.50 14.29 22.64
CA VAL A 49 -22.79 15.67 22.24
C VAL A 49 -22.19 15.96 20.88
N LEU A 50 -22.92 16.69 20.03
CA LEU A 50 -22.37 17.28 18.81
C LEU A 50 -21.92 18.71 19.09
N TYR A 51 -20.69 19.02 18.67
CA TYR A 51 -20.17 20.38 18.69
C TYR A 51 -19.42 20.66 17.39
N GLY A 52 -20.00 21.52 16.55
CA GLY A 52 -19.59 21.68 15.16
C GLY A 52 -19.72 20.37 14.39
N ASP A 53 -18.68 20.00 13.65
CA ASP A 53 -18.62 18.74 12.88
C ASP A 53 -18.14 17.53 13.71
N ASN A 54 -17.94 17.71 15.03
CA ASN A 54 -17.40 16.67 15.90
C ASN A 54 -18.47 16.10 16.83
N ILE A 55 -18.47 14.78 16.98
CA ILE A 55 -19.20 14.09 18.04
C ILE A 55 -18.26 13.75 19.18
N TYR A 56 -18.65 14.13 20.40
CA TYR A 56 -17.97 13.79 21.63
C TYR A 56 -18.76 12.68 22.31
N LEU A 57 -18.08 11.57 22.62
CA LEU A 57 -18.66 10.47 23.37
C LEU A 57 -17.90 10.32 24.68
N VAL A 58 -18.65 10.29 25.78
CA VAL A 58 -18.12 10.09 27.13
C VAL A 58 -18.82 8.88 27.73
N PHE A 59 -18.03 7.92 28.19
CA PHE A 59 -18.51 6.74 28.89
C PHE A 59 -17.40 6.18 29.78
N GLN A 60 -17.79 5.37 30.77
CA GLN A 60 -16.86 4.69 31.65
C GLN A 60 -17.08 3.17 31.57
N VAL A 61 -15.99 2.43 31.40
CA VAL A 61 -15.98 0.96 31.41
C VAL A 61 -15.00 0.49 32.47
N LYS A 62 -15.40 -0.54 33.21
CA LYS A 62 -14.57 -1.21 34.22
C LYS A 62 -14.03 -2.52 33.66
N PHE A 63 -12.74 -2.77 33.87
CA PHE A 63 -12.12 -4.05 33.53
C PHE A 63 -11.83 -4.83 34.82
N PRO A 64 -12.13 -6.15 34.86
CA PRO A 64 -11.92 -6.96 36.06
C PRO A 64 -10.43 -7.24 36.33
N LEU A 65 -9.59 -7.15 35.30
CA LEU A 65 -8.14 -7.31 35.38
C LEU A 65 -7.46 -6.01 34.97
N HIS A 66 -6.28 -5.76 35.54
CA HIS A 66 -5.45 -4.65 35.10
C HIS A 66 -5.01 -4.86 33.66
N ILE A 67 -5.23 -3.84 32.82
CA ILE A 67 -4.85 -3.84 31.42
C ILE A 67 -3.72 -2.82 31.30
N ALA A 68 -2.53 -3.26 30.87
CA ALA A 68 -1.42 -2.34 30.65
C ALA A 68 -1.60 -1.60 29.31
N ARG A 69 -1.49 -2.30 28.19
CA ARG A 69 -1.62 -1.71 26.86
C ARG A 69 -2.68 -2.44 26.05
N GLN A 70 -3.61 -1.70 25.45
CA GLN A 70 -4.72 -2.28 24.70
C GLN A 70 -4.98 -1.50 23.42
N SER A 71 -5.14 -2.23 22.32
CA SER A 71 -5.60 -1.66 21.05
C SER A 71 -7.12 -1.49 21.09
N VAL A 72 -7.58 -0.27 20.83
CA VAL A 72 -8.98 0.12 20.71
C VAL A 72 -9.25 0.48 19.26
N ILE A 73 -10.35 -0.05 18.73
CA ILE A 73 -10.81 0.29 17.39
C ILE A 73 -11.81 1.44 17.52
N LEU A 74 -11.52 2.54 16.82
CA LEU A 74 -12.45 3.65 16.63
C LEU A 74 -13.00 3.58 15.22
N ALA A 75 -14.31 3.73 15.07
CA ALA A 75 -14.97 3.72 13.77
C ALA A 75 -16.04 4.80 13.77
N PHE A 76 -16.29 5.42 12.62
CA PHE A 76 -17.36 6.40 12.46
C PHE A 76 -18.14 6.18 11.17
N SER A 77 -19.39 6.63 11.15
CA SER A 77 -20.23 6.65 9.96
C SER A 77 -20.95 7.99 9.90
N LYS A 78 -21.15 8.52 8.70
CA LYS A 78 -22.01 9.68 8.44
C LYS A 78 -23.49 9.32 8.50
N ILE A 79 -23.81 8.03 8.45
CA ILE A 79 -25.18 7.53 8.45
C ILE A 79 -25.59 7.21 9.89
N SER A 80 -26.65 7.87 10.36
CA SER A 80 -27.24 7.58 11.68
C SER A 80 -27.96 6.23 11.68
N PRO A 81 -27.93 5.49 12.80
CA PRO A 81 -28.63 4.21 12.93
C PRO A 81 -30.14 4.33 12.68
N ASN A 82 -30.71 3.33 12.00
CA ASN A 82 -32.16 3.21 11.80
C ASN A 82 -32.71 2.13 12.73
N LYS A 83 -33.66 2.48 13.62
CA LYS A 83 -34.20 1.55 14.64
C LYS A 83 -33.08 0.77 15.37
N PHE A 84 -32.03 1.48 15.77
CA PHE A 84 -30.83 0.93 16.43
C PHE A 84 -29.98 -0.05 15.59
N HIS A 85 -30.28 -0.25 14.31
CA HIS A 85 -29.41 -1.01 13.41
C HIS A 85 -28.32 -0.09 12.88
N LEU A 86 -27.07 -0.49 13.10
CA LEU A 86 -25.90 0.26 12.66
C LEU A 86 -25.68 0.05 11.16
N ALA A 87 -25.36 1.13 10.45
CA ALA A 87 -24.76 1.05 9.13
C ALA A 87 -23.29 0.62 9.24
N GLU A 88 -22.71 0.22 8.12
CA GLU A 88 -21.26 0.07 8.05
C GLU A 88 -20.57 1.42 8.30
N HIS A 89 -19.38 1.36 8.89
CA HIS A 89 -18.57 2.53 9.15
C HIS A 89 -17.93 3.03 7.86
N ASP A 90 -17.83 4.34 7.70
CA ASP A 90 -17.17 4.96 6.54
C ASP A 90 -15.64 4.85 6.63
N ASP A 91 -15.11 4.87 7.86
CA ASP A 91 -13.70 4.68 8.14
C ASP A 91 -13.55 4.11 9.56
N LYS A 92 -12.42 3.44 9.78
CA LYS A 92 -12.00 2.98 11.09
C LYS A 92 -10.50 3.11 11.26
N THR A 93 -10.11 3.14 12.51
CA THR A 93 -8.73 3.14 12.92
C THR A 93 -8.52 2.33 14.18
N THR A 94 -7.29 1.91 14.40
CA THR A 94 -6.86 1.27 15.63
C THR A 94 -5.86 2.18 16.31
N LEU A 95 -6.13 2.49 17.58
CA LEU A 95 -5.24 3.24 18.46
C LEU A 95 -4.84 2.34 19.62
N SER A 96 -3.58 2.41 20.04
CA SER A 96 -3.11 1.68 21.22
C SER A 96 -3.07 2.63 22.41
N PHE A 97 -3.86 2.32 23.43
CA PHE A 97 -3.90 3.05 24.69
C PHE A 97 -3.03 2.36 25.73
N ASP A 98 -2.28 3.14 26.50
CA ASP A 98 -1.56 2.70 27.68
C ASP A 98 -2.35 3.15 28.91
N PHE A 99 -2.87 2.18 29.65
CA PHE A 99 -3.67 2.37 30.85
C PHE A 99 -2.85 2.15 32.13
N SER A 100 -1.53 1.94 32.03
CA SER A 100 -0.67 1.64 33.18
C SER A 100 -0.48 2.84 34.12
N SER A 101 -0.44 4.07 33.60
CA SER A 101 -0.17 5.26 34.41
C SER A 101 -1.41 5.88 35.07
N GLY A 102 -2.62 5.48 34.64
CA GLY A 102 -3.88 6.07 35.13
C GLY A 102 -4.12 7.53 34.68
N ASP A 103 -3.27 8.05 33.80
CA ASP A 103 -3.35 9.43 33.33
C ASP A 103 -4.36 9.62 32.19
N SER A 104 -4.83 10.86 32.03
CA SER A 104 -5.58 11.25 30.84
C SER A 104 -4.67 11.29 29.61
N VAL A 105 -4.84 10.33 28.70
CA VAL A 105 -4.11 10.29 27.43
C VAL A 105 -4.97 10.90 26.32
N SER A 106 -4.53 12.02 25.75
CA SER A 106 -5.07 12.51 24.48
C SER A 106 -4.32 11.83 23.33
N THR A 107 -5.04 11.08 22.49
CA THR A 107 -4.45 10.41 21.33
C THR A 107 -5.07 10.95 20.05
N TYR A 108 -4.25 11.53 19.18
CA TYR A 108 -4.64 11.95 17.85
C TYR A 108 -4.24 10.89 16.82
N TYR A 109 -5.20 10.43 16.00
CA TYR A 109 -4.87 9.55 14.89
C TYR A 109 -4.18 10.33 13.77
N PRO A 110 -2.95 9.99 13.36
CA PRO A 110 -2.21 10.75 12.37
C PRO A 110 -2.70 10.47 10.93
N TYR A 111 -3.95 10.84 10.64
CA TYR A 111 -4.63 10.58 9.36
C TYR A 111 -3.85 11.10 8.15
N GLN A 112 -3.35 12.34 8.23
CA GLN A 112 -2.56 12.95 7.17
C GLN A 112 -1.26 12.17 6.91
N LEU A 113 -0.63 11.64 7.95
CA LEU A 113 0.59 10.83 7.81
C LEU A 113 0.30 9.49 7.12
N LYS A 114 -0.80 8.81 7.50
CA LYS A 114 -1.28 7.60 6.80
C LYS A 114 -1.52 7.87 5.32
N ARG A 115 -2.20 8.97 5.01
CA ARG A 115 -2.52 9.37 3.63
C ARG A 115 -1.26 9.69 2.82
N ASN A 116 -0.32 10.43 3.40
CA ASN A 116 0.95 10.78 2.77
C ASN A 116 1.83 9.55 2.53
N HIS A 117 1.89 8.62 3.49
CA HIS A 117 2.57 7.33 3.32
C HIS A 117 2.06 6.58 2.09
N GLY A 118 0.74 6.39 1.98
CA GLY A 118 0.13 5.75 0.82
C GLY A 118 0.39 6.48 -0.49
N ALA A 119 0.27 7.81 -0.49
CA ALA A 119 0.51 8.64 -1.68
C ALA A 119 1.96 8.55 -2.17
N PHE A 120 2.94 8.67 -1.26
CA PHE A 120 4.36 8.54 -1.59
C PHE A 120 4.72 7.12 -2.07
N ALA A 121 4.13 6.09 -1.47
CA ALA A 121 4.34 4.71 -1.90
C ALA A 121 3.81 4.47 -3.32
N ILE A 122 2.58 4.91 -3.62
CA ILE A 122 1.98 4.80 -4.96
C ILE A 122 2.80 5.59 -5.98
N PHE A 123 3.13 6.85 -5.68
CA PHE A 123 3.80 7.70 -6.66
C PHE A 123 5.26 7.29 -6.89
N GLY A 124 6.02 7.04 -5.82
CA GLY A 124 7.42 6.63 -5.92
C GLY A 124 7.57 5.21 -6.47
N TRP A 125 7.07 4.22 -5.75
CA TRP A 125 7.25 2.81 -6.07
C TRP A 125 6.26 2.28 -7.11
N GLY A 126 5.02 2.78 -7.09
CA GLY A 126 3.96 2.30 -7.97
C GLY A 126 3.92 2.99 -9.34
N VAL A 127 4.50 4.18 -9.49
CA VAL A 127 4.46 4.97 -10.74
C VAL A 127 5.85 5.23 -11.30
N LEU A 128 6.68 6.01 -10.61
CA LEU A 128 7.96 6.46 -11.14
C LEU A 128 8.91 5.29 -11.40
N VAL A 129 9.07 4.37 -10.45
CA VAL A 129 9.98 3.22 -10.62
C VAL A 129 9.60 2.34 -11.84
N PRO A 130 8.32 1.92 -12.02
CA PRO A 130 7.88 1.25 -13.23
C PRO A 130 8.10 2.08 -14.51
N LEU A 131 7.78 3.37 -14.50
CA LEU A 131 8.00 4.25 -15.66
C LEU A 131 9.48 4.32 -16.07
N GLY A 132 10.40 4.41 -15.10
CA GLY A 132 11.83 4.37 -15.35
C GLY A 132 12.26 3.05 -16.01
N ALA A 133 11.70 1.92 -15.57
CA ALA A 133 11.97 0.61 -16.17
C ALA A 133 11.40 0.48 -17.60
N ILE A 134 10.20 1.01 -17.83
CA ILE A 134 9.56 1.07 -19.16
C ILE A 134 10.41 1.91 -20.12
N ALA A 135 10.85 3.09 -19.69
CA ALA A 135 11.73 3.96 -20.48
C ALA A 135 13.02 3.23 -20.88
N ALA A 136 13.67 2.52 -19.94
CA ALA A 136 14.90 1.77 -20.23
C ALA A 136 14.72 0.62 -21.23
N ARG A 137 13.53 0.00 -21.27
CA ARG A 137 13.21 -1.08 -22.21
C ARG A 137 12.92 -0.54 -23.60
N TYR A 138 11.99 0.42 -23.71
CA TYR A 138 11.43 0.80 -25.02
C TYR A 138 12.15 1.96 -25.70
N LEU A 139 12.88 2.79 -24.95
CA LEU A 139 13.65 3.90 -25.53
C LEU A 139 15.11 3.53 -25.82
N ARG A 140 15.50 2.26 -25.73
CA ARG A 140 16.91 1.82 -25.82
C ARG A 140 17.64 2.27 -27.09
N HIS A 141 16.91 2.46 -28.19
CA HIS A 141 17.43 2.97 -29.47
C HIS A 141 17.85 4.45 -29.43
N LYS A 142 17.44 5.22 -28.41
CA LYS A 142 17.80 6.62 -28.21
C LYS A 142 18.95 6.74 -27.20
N ASP A 143 20.13 6.23 -27.52
CA ASP A 143 21.32 6.40 -26.69
C ASP A 143 21.90 7.82 -26.89
N PRO A 144 22.30 8.55 -25.83
CA PRO A 144 22.28 8.20 -24.40
C PRO A 144 21.00 8.61 -23.65
N LEU A 145 20.01 9.19 -24.32
CA LEU A 145 18.78 9.72 -23.70
C LEU A 145 18.05 8.71 -22.81
N TRP A 146 17.90 7.46 -23.26
CA TRP A 146 17.20 6.41 -22.48
C TRP A 146 17.85 6.19 -21.12
N TYR A 147 19.19 6.26 -21.05
CA TYR A 147 19.96 6.03 -19.84
C TYR A 147 19.72 7.16 -18.84
N TYR A 148 19.82 8.42 -19.29
CA TYR A 148 19.55 9.57 -18.43
C TYR A 148 18.10 9.61 -17.94
N LEU A 149 17.13 9.32 -18.81
CA LEU A 149 15.71 9.24 -18.40
C LEU A 149 15.50 8.14 -17.37
N HIS A 150 16.05 6.95 -17.59
CA HIS A 150 15.97 5.84 -16.64
C HIS A 150 16.54 6.24 -15.29
N VAL A 151 17.77 6.71 -15.25
CA VAL A 151 18.48 7.08 -14.02
C VAL A 151 17.72 8.18 -13.27
N LEU A 152 17.35 9.27 -13.95
CA LEU A 152 16.63 10.39 -13.34
C LEU A 152 15.31 9.95 -12.72
N VAL A 153 14.48 9.23 -13.48
CA VAL A 153 13.15 8.79 -13.01
C VAL A 153 13.28 7.78 -11.87
N GLN A 154 14.28 6.88 -11.92
CA GLN A 154 14.52 5.91 -10.84
C GLN A 154 14.98 6.58 -9.54
N PHE A 155 15.87 7.58 -9.61
CA PHE A 155 16.29 8.32 -8.43
C PHE A 155 15.13 9.11 -7.81
N LEU A 156 14.33 9.79 -8.62
CA LEU A 156 13.12 10.47 -8.13
C LEU A 156 12.13 9.49 -7.49
N GLY A 157 11.88 8.36 -8.14
CA GLY A 157 11.01 7.30 -7.63
C GLY A 157 11.52 6.74 -6.30
N TYR A 158 12.82 6.48 -6.19
CA TYR A 158 13.45 5.98 -4.97
C TYR A 158 13.39 7.00 -3.82
N ILE A 159 13.68 8.28 -4.05
CA ILE A 159 13.64 9.32 -3.02
C ILE A 159 12.21 9.48 -2.47
N ILE A 160 11.21 9.57 -3.35
CA ILE A 160 9.81 9.68 -2.93
C ILE A 160 9.35 8.39 -2.24
N GLY A 161 9.72 7.23 -2.80
CA GLY A 161 9.43 5.93 -2.20
C GLY A 161 10.05 5.76 -0.81
N PHE A 162 11.27 6.26 -0.60
CA PHE A 162 11.95 6.29 0.69
C PHE A 162 11.21 7.19 1.70
N ALA A 163 10.75 8.37 1.28
CA ALA A 163 9.88 9.22 2.11
C ALA A 163 8.58 8.50 2.49
N GLY A 164 8.04 7.68 1.59
CA GLY A 164 6.95 6.74 1.88
C GLY A 164 7.31 5.78 3.02
N VAL A 165 8.47 5.11 2.98
CA VAL A 165 8.88 4.20 4.06
C VAL A 165 9.09 4.93 5.39
N VAL A 166 9.77 6.09 5.38
CA VAL A 166 10.00 6.91 6.59
C VAL A 166 8.68 7.34 7.23
N SER A 167 7.72 7.81 6.43
CA SER A 167 6.38 8.16 6.93
C SER A 167 5.62 6.94 7.46
N GLY A 168 5.83 5.75 6.89
CA GLY A 168 5.27 4.48 7.40
C GLY A 168 5.86 4.07 8.75
N ILE A 169 7.18 4.25 8.96
CA ILE A 169 7.84 4.04 10.26
C ILE A 169 7.29 5.03 11.29
N ALA A 170 7.18 6.30 10.93
CA ALA A 170 6.60 7.33 11.80
C ALA A 170 5.13 7.01 12.15
N LEU A 171 4.35 6.47 11.21
CA LEU A 171 2.98 6.03 11.45
C LEU A 171 2.93 4.86 12.44
N TYR A 172 3.79 3.85 12.27
CA TYR A 172 3.90 2.73 13.19
C TYR A 172 4.24 3.19 14.61
N ASN A 173 5.20 4.10 14.77
CA ASN A 173 5.60 4.60 16.08
C ASN A 173 4.51 5.40 16.81
N ARG A 174 3.51 5.91 16.08
CA ARG A 174 2.38 6.65 16.68
C ARG A 174 1.16 5.77 16.96
N THR A 175 0.95 4.71 16.18
CA THR A 175 -0.27 3.89 16.23
C THR A 175 -0.03 2.52 16.84
N TYR A 176 1.21 2.03 16.79
CA TYR A 176 1.62 0.68 17.15
C TYR A 176 0.77 -0.40 16.46
N SER A 177 0.24 -0.10 15.27
CA SER A 177 -0.57 -1.03 14.49
C SER A 177 0.29 -2.19 13.97
N ASN A 178 -0.06 -3.41 14.32
CA ASN A 178 0.71 -4.61 13.97
C ASN A 178 0.33 -5.17 12.58
N PHE A 179 0.85 -4.53 11.53
CA PHE A 179 0.73 -4.99 10.14
C PHE A 179 2.02 -5.64 9.64
N THR A 180 2.36 -6.79 10.22
CA THR A 180 3.67 -7.42 10.04
C THR A 180 4.02 -7.71 8.57
N THR A 181 3.08 -8.25 7.79
CA THR A 181 3.31 -8.63 6.38
C THR A 181 3.59 -7.41 5.49
N HIS A 182 2.78 -6.36 5.60
CA HIS A 182 3.00 -5.13 4.83
C HIS A 182 4.31 -4.45 5.20
N ARG A 183 4.65 -4.45 6.50
CA ARG A 183 5.90 -3.88 6.99
C ARG A 183 7.12 -4.67 6.49
N SER A 184 7.10 -5.99 6.58
CA SER A 184 8.22 -6.82 6.12
C SER A 184 8.43 -6.70 4.62
N LEU A 185 7.35 -6.79 3.83
CA LEU A 185 7.41 -6.59 2.38
C LEU A 185 7.91 -5.18 2.01
N GLY A 186 7.44 -4.13 2.68
CA GLY A 186 7.91 -2.77 2.46
C GLY A 186 9.41 -2.59 2.73
N ILE A 187 9.93 -3.20 3.78
CA ILE A 187 11.37 -3.20 4.08
C ILE A 187 12.15 -3.98 3.01
N SER A 188 11.63 -5.13 2.56
CA SER A 188 12.24 -5.89 1.45
C SER A 188 12.31 -5.09 0.15
N VAL A 189 11.24 -4.36 -0.20
CA VAL A 189 11.20 -3.45 -1.36
C VAL A 189 12.25 -2.35 -1.22
N LEU A 190 12.36 -1.73 -0.04
CA LEU A 190 13.38 -0.72 0.22
C LEU A 190 14.79 -1.30 0.02
N ALA A 191 15.09 -2.45 0.62
CA ALA A 191 16.39 -3.10 0.49
C ALA A 191 16.74 -3.43 -0.97
N LEU A 192 15.79 -4.00 -1.73
CA LEU A 192 15.97 -4.27 -3.16
C LEU A 192 16.18 -2.98 -3.96
N GLY A 193 15.43 -1.92 -3.65
CA GLY A 193 15.61 -0.60 -4.26
C GLY A 193 16.99 -0.01 -3.95
N SER A 194 17.47 -0.10 -2.70
CA SER A 194 18.82 0.36 -2.33
C SER A 194 19.90 -0.41 -3.09
N LEU A 195 19.72 -1.73 -3.27
CA LEU A 195 20.61 -2.54 -4.11
C LEU A 195 20.63 -2.09 -5.58
N GLN A 196 19.51 -1.59 -6.12
CA GLN A 196 19.48 -0.98 -7.45
C GLN A 196 20.23 0.36 -7.51
N VAL A 197 20.10 1.19 -6.49
CA VAL A 197 20.86 2.45 -6.38
C VAL A 197 22.36 2.18 -6.27
N ILE A 198 22.77 1.17 -5.49
CA ILE A 198 24.18 0.74 -5.42
C ILE A 198 24.64 0.19 -6.79
N ALA A 199 23.80 -0.56 -7.50
CA ALA A 199 24.13 -1.07 -8.82
C ALA A 199 24.51 0.03 -9.81
N PHE A 200 23.90 1.21 -9.71
CA PHE A 200 24.28 2.38 -10.51
C PHE A 200 25.73 2.83 -10.24
N PHE A 201 26.18 2.90 -8.99
CA PHE A 201 27.55 3.28 -8.66
C PHE A 201 28.58 2.20 -9.05
N LEU A 202 28.15 0.94 -9.12
CA LEU A 202 28.97 -0.20 -9.52
C LEU A 202 28.86 -0.51 -11.03
N HIS A 203 28.36 0.43 -11.85
CA HIS A 203 28.13 0.23 -13.28
C HIS A 203 29.44 -0.07 -14.02
N PRO A 204 29.65 -1.30 -14.55
CA PRO A 204 30.92 -1.66 -15.18
C PRO A 204 31.06 -1.05 -16.57
N ASN A 205 32.28 -0.81 -17.04
CA ASN A 205 32.54 -0.43 -18.43
C ASN A 205 31.94 -1.43 -19.43
N LYS A 206 31.55 -0.94 -20.62
CA LYS A 206 30.85 -1.74 -21.65
C LYS A 206 31.64 -3.00 -22.07
N ASP A 207 32.97 -2.93 -22.03
CA ASP A 207 33.87 -4.01 -22.47
C ASP A 207 34.23 -5.02 -21.36
N SER A 208 33.74 -4.83 -20.13
CA SER A 208 34.03 -5.72 -19.01
C SER A 208 33.25 -7.03 -19.10
N GLN A 209 33.89 -8.16 -18.83
CA GLN A 209 33.21 -9.46 -18.71
C GLN A 209 32.16 -9.49 -17.58
N VAL A 210 32.38 -8.68 -16.52
CA VAL A 210 31.47 -8.55 -15.37
C VAL A 210 30.15 -7.87 -15.77
N ARG A 211 30.13 -7.13 -16.89
CA ARG A 211 28.96 -6.41 -17.40
C ARG A 211 27.75 -7.32 -17.61
N LYS A 212 27.96 -8.56 -18.08
CA LYS A 212 26.89 -9.54 -18.29
C LYS A 212 26.24 -9.95 -16.97
N CYS A 213 27.05 -10.27 -15.95
CA CYS A 213 26.56 -10.61 -14.62
C CYS A 213 25.80 -9.42 -13.99
N TRP A 214 26.37 -8.22 -14.07
CA TRP A 214 25.74 -6.99 -13.57
C TRP A 214 24.39 -6.74 -14.24
N ASN A 215 24.28 -6.87 -15.57
CA ASN A 215 23.01 -6.70 -16.29
C ASN A 215 21.96 -7.71 -15.80
N GLN A 216 22.33 -8.99 -15.70
CA GLN A 216 21.41 -10.05 -15.26
C GLN A 216 20.88 -9.77 -13.85
N TYR A 217 21.80 -9.49 -12.93
CA TYR A 217 21.49 -9.11 -11.54
C TYR A 217 20.56 -7.89 -11.48
N HIS A 218 20.92 -6.80 -12.16
CA HIS A 218 20.18 -5.53 -12.16
C HIS A 218 18.75 -5.72 -12.72
N HIS A 219 18.62 -6.45 -13.83
CA HIS A 219 17.34 -6.72 -14.45
C HIS A 219 16.41 -7.57 -13.57
N TRP A 220 16.89 -8.68 -13.00
CA TRP A 220 16.04 -9.55 -12.20
C TRP A 220 15.65 -8.94 -10.86
N LEU A 221 16.60 -8.37 -10.13
CA LEU A 221 16.28 -7.73 -8.85
C LEU A 221 15.39 -6.49 -9.05
N GLY A 222 15.58 -5.72 -10.13
CA GLY A 222 14.69 -4.61 -10.46
C GLY A 222 13.25 -5.06 -10.71
N ARG A 223 13.05 -6.17 -11.45
CA ARG A 223 11.72 -6.74 -11.69
C ARG A 223 11.06 -7.27 -10.42
N ILE A 224 11.81 -7.99 -9.60
CA ILE A 224 11.31 -8.50 -8.31
C ILE A 224 10.93 -7.33 -7.41
N CYS A 225 11.73 -6.26 -7.35
CA CYS A 225 11.43 -5.05 -6.60
C CYS A 225 10.10 -4.42 -7.02
N ILE A 226 9.88 -4.22 -8.33
CA ILE A 226 8.63 -3.67 -8.87
C ILE A 226 7.43 -4.57 -8.52
N PHE A 227 7.58 -5.88 -8.68
CA PHE A 227 6.51 -6.83 -8.39
C PHE A 227 6.12 -6.83 -6.91
N LEU A 228 7.11 -6.89 -6.00
CA LEU A 228 6.87 -6.84 -4.57
C LEU A 228 6.30 -5.48 -4.13
N ALA A 229 6.75 -4.38 -4.75
CA ALA A 229 6.19 -3.06 -4.50
C ALA A 229 4.70 -3.00 -4.84
N ALA A 230 4.30 -3.55 -6.00
CA ALA A 230 2.90 -3.58 -6.41
C ALA A 230 2.03 -4.37 -5.42
N ILE A 231 2.47 -5.59 -5.03
CA ILE A 231 1.79 -6.38 -4.01
C ILE A 231 1.69 -5.61 -2.69
N ASN A 232 2.78 -4.98 -2.26
CA ASN A 232 2.82 -4.29 -1.00
C ASN A 232 1.90 -3.06 -0.97
N ILE A 233 1.74 -2.36 -2.09
CA ILE A 233 0.78 -1.25 -2.23
C ILE A 233 -0.64 -1.77 -2.14
N VAL A 234 -1.00 -2.84 -2.85
CA VAL A 234 -2.34 -3.45 -2.75
C VAL A 234 -2.65 -3.85 -1.31
N LEU A 235 -1.69 -4.51 -0.65
CA LEU A 235 -1.83 -4.91 0.74
C LEU A 235 -2.00 -3.68 1.67
N GLY A 236 -1.24 -2.61 1.44
CA GLY A 236 -1.37 -1.36 2.18
C GLY A 236 -2.76 -0.72 2.02
N ILE A 237 -3.31 -0.72 0.81
CA ILE A 237 -4.67 -0.23 0.54
C ILE A 237 -5.71 -1.10 1.26
N GLU A 238 -5.57 -2.42 1.22
CA GLU A 238 -6.51 -3.33 1.89
C GLU A 238 -6.49 -3.13 3.42
N LEU A 239 -5.30 -3.06 4.02
CA LEU A 239 -5.13 -2.84 5.45
C LEU A 239 -5.61 -1.46 5.91
N SER A 240 -5.56 -0.48 5.00
CA SER A 240 -6.00 0.86 5.30
C SER A 240 -7.52 0.97 5.45
N ASP A 241 -8.27 -0.05 4.99
CA ASP A 241 -9.73 -0.09 4.86
C ASP A 241 -10.30 1.22 4.30
N THR A 242 -9.56 1.78 3.34
CA THR A 242 -9.86 3.09 2.78
C THR A 242 -11.01 2.98 1.80
N ASN A 243 -11.70 4.12 1.65
CA ASN A 243 -12.74 4.32 0.65
C ASN A 243 -12.32 3.74 -0.72
N ILE A 244 -13.27 3.07 -1.39
CA ILE A 244 -13.10 2.36 -2.67
C ILE A 244 -12.30 3.15 -3.72
N SER A 245 -12.33 4.48 -3.64
CA SER A 245 -11.51 5.40 -4.42
C SER A 245 -10.02 5.02 -4.52
N TRP A 246 -9.35 4.64 -3.43
CA TRP A 246 -7.91 4.30 -3.49
C TRP A 246 -7.64 3.02 -4.29
N LYS A 247 -8.50 2.01 -4.11
CA LYS A 247 -8.47 0.75 -4.87
C LYS A 247 -8.67 1.03 -6.37
N VAL A 248 -9.67 1.86 -6.69
CA VAL A 248 -9.99 2.24 -8.08
C VAL A 248 -8.84 3.02 -8.72
N ILE A 249 -8.30 4.04 -8.02
CA ILE A 249 -7.19 4.86 -8.52
C ILE A 249 -5.97 3.99 -8.83
N TYR A 250 -5.56 3.15 -7.87
CA TYR A 250 -4.37 2.34 -8.07
C TYR A 250 -4.59 1.23 -9.12
N GLY A 251 -5.78 0.63 -9.15
CA GLY A 251 -6.17 -0.32 -10.21
C GLY A 251 -6.14 0.30 -11.60
N ALA A 252 -6.60 1.54 -11.75
CA ALA A 252 -6.52 2.30 -13.01
C ALA A 252 -5.06 2.56 -13.42
N ILE A 253 -4.20 2.96 -12.48
CA ILE A 253 -2.76 3.17 -12.73
C ILE A 253 -2.11 1.89 -13.27
N ILE A 254 -2.31 0.75 -12.57
CA ILE A 254 -1.76 -0.54 -13.02
C ILE A 254 -2.31 -0.91 -14.40
N SER A 255 -3.61 -0.75 -14.62
CA SER A 255 -4.25 -1.09 -15.90
C SER A 255 -3.66 -0.29 -17.06
N VAL A 256 -3.48 1.02 -16.89
CA VAL A 256 -2.84 1.88 -17.89
C VAL A 256 -1.40 1.45 -18.16
N MET A 257 -0.62 1.10 -17.12
CA MET A 257 0.76 0.62 -17.30
C MET A 257 0.81 -0.71 -18.05
N ILE A 258 -0.06 -1.66 -17.71
CA ILE A 258 -0.12 -2.96 -18.39
C ILE A 258 -0.51 -2.75 -19.86
N ILE A 259 -1.58 -2.02 -20.14
CA ILE A 259 -2.03 -1.75 -21.52
C ILE A 259 -0.92 -1.06 -22.32
N SER A 260 -0.30 -0.02 -21.76
CA SER A 260 0.77 0.71 -22.43
C SER A 260 1.99 -0.17 -22.70
N THR A 261 2.39 -1.01 -21.73
CA THR A 261 3.53 -1.90 -21.92
C THR A 261 3.23 -3.03 -22.89
N THR A 262 2.04 -3.62 -22.87
CA THR A 262 1.61 -4.61 -23.86
C THR A 262 1.61 -4.02 -25.26
N PHE A 263 1.05 -2.81 -25.43
CA PHE A 263 1.07 -2.11 -26.71
C PHE A 263 2.49 -1.86 -27.22
N LEU A 264 3.37 -1.31 -26.37
CA LEU A 264 4.78 -1.07 -26.72
C LEU A 264 5.54 -2.36 -27.04
N GLU A 265 5.26 -3.46 -26.34
CA GLU A 265 5.86 -4.77 -26.61
C GLU A 265 5.39 -5.33 -27.97
N VAL A 266 4.09 -5.25 -28.28
CA VAL A 266 3.56 -5.66 -29.60
C VAL A 266 4.19 -4.83 -30.72
N MET A 267 4.31 -3.51 -30.55
CA MET A 267 4.99 -2.64 -31.52
C MET A 267 6.48 -2.99 -31.69
N MET A 268 7.16 -3.38 -30.60
CA MET A 268 8.56 -3.78 -30.65
C MET A 268 8.72 -5.12 -31.39
N CYS A 269 7.89 -6.12 -31.10
CA CYS A 269 7.92 -7.42 -31.74
C CYS A 269 7.58 -7.36 -33.24
N THR A 270 6.64 -6.48 -33.63
CA THR A 270 6.23 -6.33 -35.04
C THR A 270 7.25 -5.57 -35.90
N LYS A 271 8.15 -4.79 -35.30
CA LYS A 271 9.22 -4.05 -36.00
C LYS A 271 10.52 -4.84 -36.17
N LEU A 272 10.67 -6.00 -35.54
CA LEU A 272 11.83 -6.87 -35.77
C LEU A 272 11.72 -7.49 -37.17
N PRO A 273 12.75 -7.38 -38.04
CA PRO A 273 12.77 -8.08 -39.31
C PRO A 273 12.61 -9.58 -39.10
N LYS A 274 11.70 -10.22 -39.82
CA LYS A 274 11.67 -11.68 -39.96
C LYS A 274 12.91 -12.10 -40.78
N GLU A 275 14.07 -12.23 -40.16
CA GLU A 275 15.21 -12.86 -40.80
C GLU A 275 15.09 -14.38 -40.74
N GLY A 276 15.08 -15.01 -41.92
CA GLY A 276 15.64 -16.36 -42.09
C GLY A 276 14.73 -17.47 -42.63
N THR A 277 14.07 -17.29 -43.78
CA THR A 277 13.85 -18.46 -44.66
C THR A 277 15.21 -18.90 -45.21
N CYS A 278 15.77 -19.98 -44.65
CA CYS A 278 16.96 -20.64 -45.18
C CYS A 278 16.67 -21.18 -46.60
N ASN A 279 17.15 -20.50 -47.63
CA ASN A 279 17.39 -21.14 -48.91
C ASN A 279 18.73 -21.88 -48.82
N GLY A 280 18.66 -23.18 -48.55
CA GLY A 280 19.79 -24.09 -48.66
C GLY A 280 20.19 -24.26 -50.13
N GLY A 281 21.19 -23.50 -50.56
CA GLY A 281 21.95 -23.75 -51.79
C GLY A 281 23.27 -24.41 -51.42
N LEU A 282 23.31 -25.74 -51.43
CA LEU A 282 24.53 -26.51 -51.28
C LEU A 282 25.35 -26.38 -52.59
N GLN A 283 26.42 -25.58 -52.59
CA GLN A 283 27.42 -25.59 -53.66
C GLN A 283 28.54 -26.55 -53.26
N MET A 284 28.65 -27.67 -53.98
CA MET A 284 29.81 -28.57 -53.89
C MET A 284 31.00 -27.98 -54.69
N PRO A 285 32.24 -28.16 -54.21
CA PRO A 285 33.43 -27.74 -54.94
C PRO A 285 33.82 -28.77 -56.00
N THR A 286 33.82 -28.37 -57.27
CA THR A 286 34.43 -29.15 -58.36
C THR A 286 35.93 -28.93 -58.36
N HIS A 287 36.68 -29.95 -57.96
CA HIS A 287 38.10 -30.09 -58.26
C HIS A 287 38.29 -30.27 -59.78
N HIS A 288 39.18 -29.47 -60.38
CA HIS A 288 39.81 -29.81 -61.66
C HIS A 288 41.33 -29.93 -61.47
N PRO A 289 41.98 -30.97 -62.04
CA PRO A 289 43.41 -31.18 -61.91
C PRO A 289 44.20 -30.42 -63.00
N ASN A 290 45.47 -30.18 -62.68
CA ASN A 290 46.50 -29.52 -63.48
C ASN A 290 46.64 -30.04 -64.91
N SER A 291 46.78 -29.10 -65.85
CA SER A 291 47.75 -29.13 -66.96
C SER A 291 47.92 -27.72 -67.52
#